data_AF-A0A6C7EH59-F1
#
_entry.id   AF-A0A6C7EH59-F1
#
_cell.length_a   1.000
_cell.length_b   1.000
_cell.length_c   1.000
_cell.angle_alpha   90.00
_cell.angle_beta   90.00
_cell.angle_gamma   90.00
#
_symmetry.space_group_name_H-M   'P 1'
#
loop_
_entity.id
_entity.type
_entity.pdbx_description
1 polymer ?
#
loop_
_entity_poly.entity_id
_entity_poly.type
_entity_poly.pdbx_seq_one_letter_code
_entity_poly.pdbx_strand_id
1 'polypeptide(L)'
;MELDLELLGDRIGYHDERVPFILLWSEKAGCTALLTWFLHHAGHLDEASNYGRWVHHWEIDVMRKQPRYLERMRERILDGVPVYKLVRNPYERAVSSYLTLLEFPDDAQHLTIPMRAAVRRMVYGRDDVGYSFSIRQYLRWLADQDIDHIDGHHRSQTTALDARLEALGIPVTLLRLEQFDDELRSLEMRHGLTPVDRSELTAPPHHVARADQPFPDRSAIADLQPAIPLVPGTVMPLASDFMTDDVVDAIAGIFHRDIAAFGYERPATTVS
;
A
#
# COMPACT_ATOMS: atom_id res chain seq x y z
N MET A 1 17.25 11.56 -22.52
CA MET A 1 16.03 11.55 -21.67
C MET A 1 16.52 11.47 -20.23
N GLU A 2 16.24 12.45 -19.37
CA GLU A 2 16.78 12.53 -17.98
C GLU A 2 15.78 12.00 -16.94
N LEU A 3 16.26 11.40 -15.84
CA LEU A 3 15.40 11.00 -14.72
C LEU A 3 15.06 12.26 -13.90
N ASP A 4 13.80 12.71 -14.00
CA ASP A 4 13.32 13.94 -13.35
C ASP A 4 13.15 13.73 -11.83
N LEU A 5 13.50 14.75 -11.04
CA LEU A 5 13.28 14.77 -9.60
C LEU A 5 11.79 14.82 -9.25
N GLU A 6 10.95 15.41 -10.09
CA GLU A 6 9.49 15.44 -9.88
C GLU A 6 8.91 14.02 -9.81
N LEU A 7 9.39 13.11 -10.68
CA LEU A 7 8.96 11.71 -10.69
C LEU A 7 9.38 10.94 -9.43
N LEU A 8 10.54 11.27 -8.87
CA LEU A 8 11.02 10.70 -7.61
C LEU A 8 10.28 11.29 -6.40
N GLY A 9 9.71 12.49 -6.55
CA GLY A 9 8.97 13.20 -5.51
C GLY A 9 7.54 12.70 -5.26
N ASP A 10 6.91 12.03 -6.23
CA ASP A 10 5.52 11.55 -6.11
C ASP A 10 5.40 10.40 -5.08
N ARG A 11 6.26 9.38 -5.20
CA ARG A 11 6.41 8.29 -4.22
C ARG A 11 7.88 8.12 -3.87
N ILE A 12 8.31 8.87 -2.86
CA ILE A 12 9.71 8.93 -2.43
C ILE A 12 10.13 7.57 -1.87
N GLY A 13 10.99 6.87 -2.62
CA GLY A 13 11.61 5.60 -2.21
C GLY A 13 12.55 5.74 -1.01
N TYR A 14 13.08 4.61 -0.57
CA TYR A 14 14.05 4.54 0.52
C TYR A 14 15.45 4.27 -0.01
N HIS A 15 16.39 5.10 0.41
CA HIS A 15 17.81 4.88 0.19
C HIS A 15 18.65 5.46 1.34
N ASP A 16 19.76 4.81 1.63
CA ASP A 16 20.76 5.20 2.63
C ASP A 16 22.11 4.64 2.17
N GLU A 17 23.22 5.33 2.46
CA GLU A 17 24.58 4.89 2.06
C GLU A 17 24.97 3.53 2.65
N ARG A 18 24.38 3.14 3.78
CA ARG A 18 24.61 1.84 4.42
C ARG A 18 23.79 0.70 3.81
N VAL A 19 22.76 1.01 3.02
CA VAL A 19 21.92 0.01 2.37
C VAL A 19 22.30 -0.07 0.88
N PRO A 20 22.70 -1.25 0.35
CA PRO A 20 23.29 -1.37 -0.99
C PRO A 20 22.26 -1.38 -2.14
N PHE A 21 21.03 -0.93 -1.88
CA PHE A 21 19.94 -0.89 -2.86
C PHE A 21 18.97 0.26 -2.55
N ILE A 22 18.03 0.47 -3.46
CA ILE A 22 16.93 1.43 -3.32
C ILE A 22 15.62 0.65 -3.25
N LEU A 23 14.73 1.06 -2.35
CA LEU A 23 13.39 0.47 -2.21
C LEU A 23 12.32 1.46 -2.64
N LEU A 24 11.59 1.11 -3.69
CA LEU A 24 10.33 1.72 -4.04
C LEU A 24 9.19 0.95 -3.36
N TRP A 25 8.08 1.61 -3.10
CA TRP A 25 6.96 1.02 -2.38
C TRP A 25 5.65 1.71 -2.78
N SER A 26 4.53 1.09 -2.42
CA SER A 26 3.19 1.66 -2.61
C SER A 26 2.41 1.62 -1.30
N GLU A 27 1.54 2.60 -1.07
CA GLU A 27 0.63 2.58 0.06
C GLU A 27 -0.25 1.31 0.03
N LYS A 28 -0.60 0.82 1.23
CA LYS A 28 -1.35 -0.43 1.44
C LYS A 28 -0.62 -1.71 0.96
N ALA A 29 0.68 -1.62 0.67
CA ALA A 29 1.55 -2.76 0.36
C ALA A 29 2.53 -3.11 1.51
N GLY A 30 2.13 -2.94 2.78
CA GLY A 30 3.00 -3.27 3.93
C GLY A 30 4.10 -2.24 4.21
N CYS A 31 3.87 -0.97 3.85
CA CYS A 31 4.86 0.12 3.94
C CYS A 31 5.47 0.33 5.33
N THR A 32 4.68 0.22 6.41
CA THR A 32 5.21 0.36 7.78
C THR A 32 6.24 -0.72 8.10
N ALA A 33 5.95 -1.98 7.81
CA ALA A 33 6.87 -3.08 8.08
C ALA A 33 8.13 -2.99 7.19
N LEU A 34 7.97 -2.61 5.92
CA LEU A 34 9.09 -2.40 5.00
C LEU A 34 9.99 -1.25 5.47
N LEU A 35 9.40 -0.13 5.91
CA LEU A 35 10.15 1.01 6.42
C LEU A 35 10.91 0.64 7.68
N THR A 36 10.28 -0.03 8.65
CA THR A 36 10.95 -0.50 9.87
C THR A 36 12.14 -1.41 9.54
N TRP A 37 11.97 -2.36 8.62
CA TRP A 37 13.05 -3.24 8.15
C TRP A 37 14.19 -2.45 7.49
N PHE A 38 13.85 -1.51 6.61
CA PHE A 38 14.84 -0.67 5.95
C PHE A 38 15.63 0.18 6.95
N LEU A 39 14.95 0.79 7.92
CA LEU A 39 15.57 1.63 8.95
C LEU A 39 16.46 0.81 9.90
N HIS A 40 16.15 -0.47 10.12
CA HIS A 40 17.05 -1.35 10.87
C HIS A 40 18.40 -1.47 10.15
N HIS A 41 18.39 -1.81 8.86
CA HIS A 41 19.61 -1.95 8.06
C HIS A 41 20.31 -0.62 7.81
N ALA A 42 19.55 0.46 7.71
CA ALA A 42 20.08 1.81 7.67
C ALA A 42 20.50 2.31 9.06
N GLY A 43 20.47 1.51 10.13
CA GLY A 43 20.93 1.94 11.46
C GLY A 43 20.22 3.18 12.03
N HIS A 44 18.96 3.39 11.66
CA HIS A 44 18.13 4.54 12.05
C HIS A 44 16.89 4.12 12.86
N LEU A 45 16.63 2.82 13.03
CA LEU A 45 15.40 2.32 13.64
C LEU A 45 15.20 2.83 15.08
N ASP A 46 16.25 2.86 15.89
CA ASP A 46 16.15 3.36 17.27
C ASP A 46 15.80 4.84 17.32
N GLU A 47 16.41 5.65 16.45
CA GLU A 47 16.11 7.08 16.35
C GLU A 47 14.66 7.29 15.90
N ALA A 48 14.23 6.59 14.85
CA ALA A 48 12.89 6.69 14.30
C ALA A 48 11.81 6.24 15.29
N SER A 49 12.07 5.18 16.06
CA SER A 49 11.15 4.64 17.07
C SER A 49 10.98 5.59 18.26
N ASN A 50 12.02 6.36 18.60
CA ASN A 50 11.98 7.36 19.67
C ASN A 50 11.42 8.72 19.22
N TYR A 51 11.37 8.98 17.91
CA TYR A 51 10.89 10.26 17.36
C TYR A 51 9.38 10.48 17.55
N GLY A 52 8.59 9.40 17.47
CA GLY A 52 7.14 9.48 17.62
C GLY A 52 6.47 8.11 17.65
N ARG A 53 5.14 8.11 17.81
CA ARG A 53 4.34 6.87 17.89
C ARG A 53 4.32 6.05 16.59
N TRP A 54 4.75 6.64 15.47
CA TRP A 54 4.74 6.01 14.16
C TRP A 54 6.02 6.38 13.40
N VAL A 55 6.75 5.36 12.93
CA VAL A 55 8.06 5.53 12.25
C VAL A 55 7.99 6.40 11.00
N HIS A 56 6.82 6.51 10.37
CA HIS A 56 6.61 7.40 9.22
C HIS A 56 6.75 8.89 9.57
N HIS A 57 6.57 9.29 10.84
CA HIS A 57 6.86 10.67 11.24
C HIS A 57 8.35 11.00 11.04
N TRP A 58 9.25 10.10 11.45
CA TRP A 58 10.68 10.29 11.26
C TRP A 58 11.07 10.22 9.77
N GLU A 59 10.49 9.29 9.01
CA GLU A 59 10.68 9.20 7.55
C GLU A 59 10.35 10.53 6.86
N ILE A 60 9.19 11.13 7.16
CA ILE A 60 8.70 12.35 6.52
C ILE A 60 9.46 13.58 7.02
N ASP A 61 9.72 13.68 8.32
CA ASP A 61 10.26 14.90 8.92
C ASP A 61 11.79 14.94 8.98
N VAL A 62 12.46 13.78 8.89
CA VAL A 62 13.91 13.68 8.99
C VAL A 62 14.49 13.11 7.70
N MET A 63 14.22 11.85 7.37
CA MET A 63 14.89 11.16 6.27
C MET A 63 14.68 11.85 4.92
N ARG A 64 13.43 12.08 4.53
CA ARG A 64 13.06 12.65 3.23
C ARG A 64 13.41 14.14 3.11
N LYS A 65 13.55 14.83 4.24
CA LYS A 65 13.93 16.24 4.30
C LYS A 65 15.44 16.47 4.37
N GLN A 66 16.25 15.40 4.37
CA GLN A 66 17.70 15.56 4.27
C GLN A 66 18.06 16.36 3.01
N PRO A 67 19.03 17.29 3.07
CA PRO A 67 19.44 18.06 1.90
C PRO A 67 19.82 17.13 0.77
N ARG A 68 19.38 17.40 -0.46
CA ARG A 68 19.70 16.61 -1.66
C ARG A 68 19.25 15.14 -1.64
N TYR A 69 18.23 14.77 -0.86
CA TYR A 69 17.78 13.38 -0.77
C TYR A 69 17.40 12.80 -2.15
N LEU A 70 16.53 13.49 -2.89
CA LEU A 70 16.07 13.04 -4.22
C LEU A 70 17.21 13.04 -5.25
N GLU A 71 18.11 14.02 -5.20
CA GLU A 71 19.27 14.10 -6.07
C GLU A 71 20.21 12.92 -5.82
N ARG A 72 20.48 12.58 -4.56
CA ARG A 72 21.29 11.39 -4.21
C ARG A 72 20.61 10.09 -4.63
N MET A 73 19.28 9.99 -4.47
CA MET A 73 18.54 8.82 -4.96
C MET A 73 18.70 8.69 -6.47
N ARG A 74 18.51 9.78 -7.21
CA ARG A 74 18.69 9.83 -8.67
C ARG A 74 20.10 9.41 -9.08
N GLU A 75 21.12 10.00 -8.46
CA GLU A 75 22.53 9.67 -8.71
C GLU A 75 22.77 8.17 -8.53
N ARG A 76 22.32 7.60 -7.40
CA ARG A 76 22.45 6.16 -7.13
C ARG A 76 21.73 5.28 -8.13
N ILE A 77 20.51 5.65 -8.55
CA ILE A 77 19.77 4.94 -9.61
C ILE A 77 20.59 4.93 -10.90
N LEU A 78 21.14 6.07 -11.31
CA LEU A 78 21.93 6.21 -12.53
C LEU A 78 23.29 5.53 -12.45
N ASP A 79 23.87 5.43 -11.25
CA ASP A 79 25.11 4.69 -10.96
C ASP A 79 24.90 3.16 -10.96
N GLY A 80 23.66 2.69 -11.17
CA GLY A 80 23.34 1.27 -11.28
C GLY A 80 23.14 0.56 -9.94
N VAL A 81 22.89 1.30 -8.85
CA VAL A 81 22.48 0.70 -7.58
C VAL A 81 21.18 -0.09 -7.80
N PRO A 82 21.09 -1.36 -7.34
CA PRO A 82 19.89 -2.18 -7.52
C PRO A 82 18.63 -1.51 -6.99
N VAL A 83 17.56 -1.54 -7.79
CA VAL A 83 16.25 -0.98 -7.44
C VAL A 83 15.25 -2.12 -7.25
N TYR A 84 14.59 -2.12 -6.09
CA TYR A 84 13.50 -3.03 -5.78
C TYR A 84 12.20 -2.26 -5.60
N LYS A 85 11.07 -2.89 -5.89
CA LYS A 85 9.76 -2.32 -5.60
C LYS A 85 8.86 -3.31 -4.91
N LEU A 86 8.40 -2.98 -3.71
CA LEU A 86 7.38 -3.77 -3.03
C LEU A 86 5.99 -3.44 -3.60
N VAL A 87 5.32 -4.47 -4.10
CA VAL A 87 3.96 -4.40 -4.63
C VAL A 87 3.06 -5.39 -3.90
N ARG A 88 1.76 -5.18 -4.00
CA ARG A 88 0.74 -6.08 -3.48
C ARG A 88 -0.24 -6.46 -4.58
N ASN A 89 -0.82 -7.65 -4.46
CA ASN A 89 -1.94 -8.10 -5.27
C ASN A 89 -3.03 -7.02 -5.33
N PRO A 90 -3.37 -6.48 -6.53
CA PRO A 90 -4.33 -5.40 -6.68
C PRO A 90 -5.71 -5.72 -6.09
N TYR A 91 -6.15 -6.98 -6.13
CA TYR A 91 -7.42 -7.41 -5.56
C TYR A 91 -7.44 -7.29 -4.04
N GLU A 92 -6.41 -7.80 -3.36
CA GLU A 92 -6.31 -7.66 -1.91
C GLU A 92 -6.03 -6.22 -1.47
N ARG A 93 -5.26 -5.48 -2.27
CA ARG A 93 -4.96 -4.09 -2.00
C ARG A 93 -6.23 -3.25 -2.05
N ALA A 94 -7.09 -3.44 -3.05
CA ALA A 94 -8.36 -2.71 -3.17
C ALA A 94 -9.27 -2.91 -1.95
N VAL A 95 -9.37 -4.14 -1.41
CA VAL A 95 -10.08 -4.40 -0.15
C VAL A 95 -9.42 -3.65 1.00
N SER A 96 -8.09 -3.68 1.09
CA SER A 96 -7.36 -2.97 2.14
C SER A 96 -7.56 -1.45 2.07
N SER A 97 -7.67 -0.87 0.88
CA SER A 97 -7.98 0.54 0.65
C SER A 97 -9.41 0.87 1.10
N TYR A 98 -10.38 0.04 0.71
CA TYR A 98 -11.78 0.15 1.14
C TYR A 98 -11.87 0.18 2.68
N LEU A 99 -11.23 -0.77 3.37
CA LEU A 99 -11.30 -0.85 4.83
C LEU A 99 -10.69 0.36 5.54
N THR A 100 -9.68 1.00 4.96
CA THR A 100 -9.11 2.25 5.51
C THR A 100 -10.08 3.43 5.46
N LEU A 101 -11.08 3.40 4.55
CA LEU A 101 -12.18 4.36 4.62
C LEU A 101 -13.13 4.13 5.80
N LEU A 102 -13.04 3.01 6.51
CA LEU A 102 -13.96 2.66 7.61
C LEU A 102 -13.30 2.76 8.99
N GLU A 103 -11.99 2.95 9.03
CA GLU A 103 -11.17 2.81 10.24
C GLU A 103 -11.39 3.92 11.27
N PHE A 104 -11.52 5.17 10.82
CA PHE A 104 -11.57 6.35 11.70
C PHE A 104 -12.98 6.90 11.87
N PRO A 105 -13.34 7.49 13.02
CA PRO A 105 -14.63 8.18 13.18
C PRO A 105 -14.71 9.43 12.27
N ASP A 106 -15.91 9.95 12.03
CA ASP A 106 -16.14 11.07 11.10
C ASP A 106 -15.53 12.40 11.58
N ASP A 107 -15.27 12.55 12.87
CA ASP A 107 -14.62 13.72 13.48
C ASP A 107 -13.09 13.60 13.58
N ALA A 108 -12.51 12.51 13.07
CA ALA A 108 -11.06 12.33 13.04
C ALA A 108 -10.38 13.30 12.06
N GLN A 109 -9.19 13.78 12.41
CA GLN A 109 -8.32 14.52 11.49
C GLN A 109 -7.53 13.55 10.60
N HIS A 110 -8.23 12.82 9.72
CA HIS A 110 -7.62 11.84 8.82
C HIS A 110 -7.92 12.14 7.35
N LEU A 111 -6.95 11.89 6.48
CA LEU A 111 -7.02 12.19 5.03
C LEU A 111 -8.14 11.42 4.30
N THR A 112 -8.62 10.33 4.88
CA THR A 112 -9.69 9.50 4.29
C THR A 112 -11.09 10.06 4.52
N ILE A 113 -11.28 11.02 5.44
CA ILE A 113 -12.61 11.55 5.78
C ILE A 113 -13.27 12.28 4.60
N PRO A 114 -12.61 13.21 3.87
CA PRO A 114 -13.21 13.85 2.70
C PRO A 114 -13.62 12.85 1.61
N MET A 115 -12.84 11.78 1.45
CA MET A 115 -13.08 10.74 0.46
C MET A 115 -14.27 9.86 0.84
N ARG A 116 -14.39 9.46 2.11
CA ARG A 116 -15.59 8.80 2.64
C ARG A 116 -16.84 9.65 2.40
N ALA A 117 -16.77 10.95 2.65
CA ALA A 117 -17.88 11.85 2.40
C ALA A 117 -18.24 11.90 0.91
N ALA A 118 -17.26 11.86 0.00
CA ALA A 118 -17.49 11.78 -1.44
C ALA A 118 -18.21 10.48 -1.84
N VAL A 119 -17.80 9.32 -1.30
CA VAL A 119 -18.50 8.05 -1.54
C VAL A 119 -19.93 8.13 -1.03
N ARG A 120 -20.15 8.60 0.21
CA ARG A 120 -21.52 8.74 0.77
C ARG A 120 -22.40 9.66 -0.08
N ARG A 121 -21.89 10.81 -0.53
CA ARG A 121 -22.65 11.70 -1.43
C ARG A 121 -23.03 11.03 -2.74
N MET A 122 -22.13 10.25 -3.34
CA MET A 122 -22.47 9.49 -4.55
C MET A 122 -23.55 8.44 -4.29
N VAL A 123 -23.44 7.68 -3.20
CA VAL A 123 -24.34 6.56 -2.90
C VAL A 123 -25.71 7.04 -2.40
N TYR A 124 -25.74 8.06 -1.56
CA TYR A 124 -26.92 8.47 -0.78
C TYR A 124 -27.43 9.87 -1.11
N GLY A 125 -26.72 10.64 -1.93
CA GLY A 125 -27.02 12.06 -2.22
C GLY A 125 -26.66 13.03 -1.11
N ARG A 126 -26.07 12.55 0.00
CA ARG A 126 -25.68 13.30 1.21
C ARG A 126 -24.59 12.55 1.97
N ASP A 127 -23.84 13.22 2.84
CA ASP A 127 -22.74 12.65 3.65
C ASP A 127 -23.00 12.62 5.16
N ASP A 128 -24.01 13.33 5.65
CA ASP A 128 -24.49 13.36 7.04
C ASP A 128 -25.34 12.12 7.38
N VAL A 129 -24.89 10.94 6.97
CA VAL A 129 -25.55 9.65 7.23
C VAL A 129 -24.78 8.85 8.28
N GLY A 130 -25.49 8.24 9.23
CA GLY A 130 -24.90 7.43 10.30
C GLY A 130 -24.46 6.03 9.87
N TYR A 131 -24.60 5.68 8.59
CA TYR A 131 -24.22 4.38 8.03
C TYR A 131 -23.07 4.51 7.02
N SER A 132 -22.46 3.37 6.70
CA SER A 132 -21.32 3.25 5.79
C SER A 132 -21.79 2.94 4.37
N PHE A 133 -20.94 2.32 3.57
CA PHE A 133 -21.16 1.84 2.21
C PHE A 133 -20.42 0.51 2.01
N SER A 134 -20.88 -0.27 1.04
CA SER A 134 -20.29 -1.58 0.72
C SER A 134 -19.07 -1.46 -0.20
N ILE A 135 -18.32 -2.55 -0.38
CA ILE A 135 -17.18 -2.54 -1.31
C ILE A 135 -17.64 -2.29 -2.74
N ARG A 136 -18.83 -2.77 -3.15
CA ARG A 136 -19.39 -2.52 -4.49
C ARG A 136 -19.67 -1.03 -4.71
N GLN A 137 -20.23 -0.38 -3.70
CA GLN A 137 -20.51 1.05 -3.72
C GLN A 137 -19.22 1.88 -3.77
N TYR A 138 -18.22 1.49 -3.00
CA TYR A 138 -16.88 2.08 -3.04
C TYR A 138 -16.21 1.89 -4.41
N LEU A 139 -16.23 0.70 -5.00
CA LEU A 139 -15.61 0.43 -6.30
C LEU A 139 -16.32 1.17 -7.43
N ARG A 140 -17.64 1.32 -7.37
CA ARG A 140 -18.38 2.18 -8.30
C ARG A 140 -17.89 3.62 -8.23
N TRP A 141 -17.76 4.18 -7.03
CA TRP A 141 -17.22 5.52 -6.85
C TRP A 141 -15.78 5.63 -7.37
N LEU A 142 -14.94 4.65 -7.07
CA LEU A 142 -13.53 4.63 -7.46
C LEU A 142 -13.35 4.56 -8.99
N ALA A 143 -14.22 3.85 -9.69
CA ALA A 143 -14.21 3.74 -11.15
C ALA A 143 -14.44 5.09 -11.86
N ASP A 144 -15.10 6.03 -11.21
CA ASP A 144 -15.35 7.38 -11.73
C ASP A 144 -14.21 8.38 -11.39
N GLN A 145 -13.14 7.93 -10.73
CA GLN A 145 -12.02 8.79 -10.34
C GLN A 145 -10.86 8.69 -11.33
N ASP A 146 -10.04 9.75 -11.37
CA ASP A 146 -8.70 9.66 -11.95
C ASP A 146 -7.80 8.88 -10.99
N ILE A 147 -7.61 7.59 -11.28
CA ILE A 147 -6.90 6.64 -10.41
C ILE A 147 -5.41 6.97 -10.25
N ASP A 148 -4.84 7.85 -11.09
CA ASP A 148 -3.45 8.30 -11.00
C ASP A 148 -3.29 9.56 -10.15
N HIS A 149 -4.35 10.35 -10.00
CA HIS A 149 -4.35 11.64 -9.30
C HIS A 149 -5.29 11.64 -8.08
N ILE A 150 -5.33 10.53 -7.36
CA ILE A 150 -6.07 10.37 -6.10
C ILE A 150 -5.10 10.09 -4.93
N ASP A 151 -5.64 10.09 -3.70
CA ASP A 151 -4.91 9.70 -2.50
C ASP A 151 -4.15 8.37 -2.70
N GLY A 152 -2.89 8.33 -2.25
CA GLY A 152 -1.97 7.22 -2.50
C GLY A 152 -2.50 5.86 -2.03
N HIS A 153 -3.34 5.84 -0.99
CA HIS A 153 -3.95 4.60 -0.48
C HIS A 153 -4.94 3.98 -1.47
N HIS A 154 -5.44 4.72 -2.46
CA HIS A 154 -6.44 4.29 -3.44
C HIS A 154 -5.92 4.30 -4.87
N ARG A 155 -4.84 5.04 -5.12
CA ARG A 155 -4.17 5.18 -6.43
C ARG A 155 -3.60 3.87 -6.97
N SER A 156 -3.35 3.79 -8.28
CA SER A 156 -2.55 2.73 -8.91
C SER A 156 -1.18 2.58 -8.22
N GLN A 157 -0.62 1.37 -8.23
CA GLN A 157 0.76 1.11 -7.77
C GLN A 157 1.78 1.40 -8.87
N THR A 158 1.44 1.21 -10.14
CA THR A 158 2.23 1.71 -11.26
C THR A 158 2.23 3.24 -11.27
N THR A 159 3.39 3.85 -11.47
CA THR A 159 3.58 5.31 -11.51
C THR A 159 4.34 5.71 -12.77
N ALA A 160 4.36 7.02 -13.04
CA ALA A 160 5.19 7.58 -14.11
C ALA A 160 6.69 7.30 -13.91
N LEU A 161 7.15 7.11 -12.67
CA LEU A 161 8.52 6.69 -12.37
C LEU A 161 8.81 5.30 -12.93
N ASP A 162 7.89 4.33 -12.80
CA ASP A 162 8.12 2.97 -13.32
C ASP A 162 8.33 3.00 -14.84
N ALA A 163 7.43 3.68 -15.57
CA ALA A 163 7.54 3.85 -17.02
C ALA A 163 8.84 4.59 -17.40
N ARG A 164 9.26 5.56 -16.59
CA ARG A 164 10.52 6.29 -16.81
C ARG A 164 11.75 5.41 -16.65
N LEU A 165 11.78 4.56 -15.60
CA LEU A 165 12.88 3.64 -15.33
C LEU A 165 12.97 2.58 -16.44
N GLU A 166 11.83 2.02 -16.88
CA GLU A 166 11.77 1.10 -18.01
C GLU A 166 12.30 1.74 -19.30
N ALA A 167 11.86 2.96 -19.61
CA ALA A 167 12.31 3.68 -20.81
C ALA A 167 13.80 4.09 -20.77
N LEU A 168 14.43 4.05 -19.60
CA LEU A 168 15.88 4.21 -19.42
C LEU A 168 16.65 2.88 -19.44
N GLY A 169 15.95 1.75 -19.52
CA GLY A 169 16.55 0.42 -19.41
C GLY A 169 17.05 0.10 -17.99
N ILE A 170 16.51 0.77 -16.97
CA ILE A 170 16.88 0.56 -15.57
C ILE A 170 16.01 -0.57 -15.00
N PRO A 171 16.58 -1.73 -14.65
CA PRO A 171 15.80 -2.86 -14.15
C PRO A 171 15.26 -2.57 -12.74
N VAL A 172 13.96 -2.82 -12.55
CA VAL A 172 13.31 -2.82 -11.24
C VAL A 172 12.91 -4.24 -10.89
N THR A 173 13.41 -4.75 -9.78
CA THR A 173 13.00 -6.08 -9.29
C THR A 173 11.78 -5.96 -8.39
N LEU A 174 10.70 -6.62 -8.76
CA LEU A 174 9.48 -6.63 -7.96
C LEU A 174 9.63 -7.57 -6.75
N LEU A 175 9.19 -7.09 -5.59
CA LEU A 175 9.00 -7.89 -4.38
C LEU A 175 7.49 -7.98 -4.13
N ARG A 176 7.00 -9.16 -3.76
CA ARG A 176 5.57 -9.38 -3.50
C ARG A 176 5.26 -9.37 -2.00
N LEU A 177 4.31 -8.54 -1.57
CA LEU A 177 3.86 -8.54 -0.17
C LEU A 177 3.32 -9.91 0.26
N GLU A 178 2.74 -10.67 -0.65
CA GLU A 178 2.24 -12.01 -0.36
C GLU A 178 3.35 -12.99 0.06
N GLN A 179 4.61 -12.64 -0.23
CA GLN A 179 5.82 -13.42 0.07
C GLN A 179 6.80 -12.61 0.92
N PHE A 180 6.31 -11.62 1.67
CA PHE A 180 7.11 -10.57 2.31
C PHE A 180 8.34 -11.08 3.06
N ASP A 181 8.16 -12.09 3.92
CA ASP A 181 9.26 -12.61 4.74
C ASP A 181 10.35 -13.27 3.90
N ASP A 182 9.95 -14.05 2.89
CA ASP A 182 10.87 -14.75 1.99
C ASP A 182 11.58 -13.77 1.04
N GLU A 183 10.88 -12.74 0.57
CA GLU A 183 11.42 -11.66 -0.25
C GLU A 183 12.49 -10.88 0.52
N LEU A 184 12.18 -10.46 1.76
CA LEU A 184 13.13 -9.75 2.60
C LEU A 184 14.33 -10.63 2.98
N ARG A 185 14.10 -11.92 3.29
CA ARG A 185 15.19 -12.86 3.57
C ARG A 185 16.10 -13.03 2.36
N SER A 186 15.51 -13.08 1.17
CA SER A 186 16.25 -13.17 -0.09
C SER A 186 17.09 -11.92 -0.35
N LEU A 187 16.60 -10.73 -0.02
CA LEU A 187 17.38 -9.50 -0.07
C LEU A 187 18.55 -9.50 0.91
N GLU A 188 18.31 -9.92 2.16
CA GLU A 188 19.37 -10.01 3.16
C GLU A 188 20.49 -10.94 2.71
N MET A 189 20.14 -12.14 2.23
CA MET A 189 21.12 -13.09 1.70
C MET A 189 21.86 -12.55 0.47
N ARG A 190 21.14 -11.93 -0.48
CA ARG A 190 21.72 -11.41 -1.73
C ARG A 190 22.74 -10.30 -1.48
N HIS A 191 22.48 -9.46 -0.47
CA HIS A 191 23.28 -8.27 -0.18
C HIS A 191 24.19 -8.42 1.05
N GLY A 192 24.22 -9.60 1.67
CA GLY A 192 25.02 -9.88 2.86
C GLY A 192 24.60 -9.06 4.09
N LEU A 193 23.31 -8.72 4.20
CA LEU A 193 22.77 -8.04 5.37
C LEU A 193 22.55 -9.04 6.52
N THR A 194 22.60 -8.54 7.75
CA THR A 194 22.28 -9.33 8.94
C THR A 194 20.81 -9.76 8.91
N PRO A 195 20.47 -11.03 9.09
CA PRO A 195 19.06 -11.42 9.19
C PRO A 195 18.36 -10.77 10.38
N VAL A 196 17.14 -10.26 10.17
CA VAL A 196 16.32 -9.65 11.23
C VAL A 196 15.16 -10.59 11.61
N ASP A 197 14.85 -10.71 12.90
CA ASP A 197 13.63 -11.39 13.32
C ASP A 197 12.41 -10.55 12.91
N ARG A 198 11.56 -11.13 12.08
CA ARG A 198 10.40 -10.42 11.51
C ARG A 198 9.34 -10.11 12.57
N SER A 199 9.28 -10.88 13.66
CA SER A 199 8.38 -10.59 14.78
C SER A 199 8.70 -9.27 15.48
N GLU A 200 9.95 -8.78 15.35
CA GLU A 200 10.39 -7.49 15.88
C GLU A 200 10.01 -6.31 14.97
N LEU A 201 9.65 -6.56 13.70
CA LEU A 201 9.30 -5.53 12.71
C LEU A 201 7.80 -5.22 12.71
N THR A 202 6.98 -6.14 13.21
CA THR A 202 5.52 -6.03 13.27
C THR A 202 5.06 -5.46 14.62
N ALA A 203 5.42 -4.21 14.89
CA ALA A 203 4.81 -3.46 15.98
C ALA A 203 4.09 -2.24 15.41
N PRO A 204 2.79 -2.38 15.06
CA PRO A 204 1.81 -1.45 15.60
C PRO A 204 0.45 -2.09 16.00
N PRO A 205 -0.37 -1.38 16.81
CA PRO A 205 -1.63 -1.87 17.37
C PRO A 205 -2.80 -2.01 16.36
N HIS A 206 -2.56 -1.75 15.07
CA HIS A 206 -3.59 -1.60 14.04
C HIS A 206 -3.81 -2.85 13.17
N HIS A 207 -3.16 -3.97 13.50
CA HIS A 207 -3.52 -5.25 12.89
C HIS A 207 -4.88 -5.68 13.41
N VAL A 208 -5.94 -5.31 12.69
CA VAL A 208 -7.27 -5.85 12.93
C VAL A 208 -7.21 -7.36 12.68
N ALA A 209 -7.61 -8.14 13.69
CA ALA A 209 -7.68 -9.58 13.57
C ALA A 209 -8.57 -9.95 12.37
N ARG A 210 -8.02 -10.78 11.48
CA ARG A 210 -8.77 -11.35 10.36
C ARG A 210 -9.43 -12.65 10.81
N ALA A 211 -10.51 -13.02 10.14
CA ALA A 211 -11.11 -14.34 10.36
C ALA A 211 -10.10 -15.46 10.04
N ASP A 212 -10.08 -16.49 10.87
CA ASP A 212 -9.25 -17.69 10.65
C ASP A 212 -9.79 -18.56 9.50
N GLN A 213 -11.05 -18.35 9.11
CA GLN A 213 -11.73 -19.08 8.04
C GLN A 213 -12.53 -18.12 7.15
N PRO A 214 -12.64 -18.41 5.84
CA PRO A 214 -13.42 -17.61 4.93
C PRO A 214 -14.91 -17.65 5.30
N PHE A 215 -15.58 -16.52 5.10
CA PHE A 215 -17.03 -16.44 5.25
C PHE A 215 -17.73 -17.18 4.10
N PRO A 216 -18.80 -17.95 4.38
CA PRO A 216 -19.43 -18.81 3.38
C PRO A 216 -20.20 -18.04 2.29
N ASP A 217 -20.75 -16.86 2.60
CA ASP A 217 -21.52 -16.05 1.64
C ASP A 217 -20.76 -14.78 1.25
N ARG A 218 -19.98 -14.87 0.16
CA ARG A 218 -19.23 -13.74 -0.39
C ARG A 218 -20.11 -12.60 -0.89
N SER A 219 -21.33 -12.90 -1.36
CA SER A 219 -22.24 -11.85 -1.85
C SER A 219 -22.71 -10.99 -0.69
N ALA A 220 -23.12 -11.62 0.42
CA ALA A 220 -23.48 -10.90 1.62
C ALA A 220 -22.33 -10.05 2.17
N ILE A 221 -21.08 -10.55 2.11
CA ILE A 221 -19.89 -9.80 2.52
C ILE A 221 -19.63 -8.61 1.57
N ALA A 222 -19.78 -8.80 0.27
CA ALA A 222 -19.60 -7.73 -0.72
C ALA A 222 -20.67 -6.61 -0.60
N ASP A 223 -21.84 -6.92 -0.05
CA ASP A 223 -22.93 -5.96 0.21
C ASP A 223 -22.93 -5.40 1.64
N LEU A 224 -22.07 -5.91 2.51
CA LEU A 224 -21.98 -5.47 3.90
C LEU A 224 -21.63 -3.98 3.98
N GLN A 225 -22.31 -3.26 4.88
CA GLN A 225 -22.01 -1.87 5.24
C GLN A 225 -21.58 -1.81 6.71
N PRO A 226 -20.28 -1.99 7.02
CA PRO A 226 -19.81 -2.04 8.41
C PRO A 226 -20.03 -0.71 9.12
N ALA A 227 -20.15 -0.72 10.45
CA ALA A 227 -20.17 0.51 11.24
C ALA A 227 -18.86 1.31 11.09
N ILE A 228 -18.94 2.62 11.30
CA ILE A 228 -17.80 3.54 11.30
C ILE A 228 -17.73 4.25 12.66
N PRO A 229 -16.56 4.29 13.33
CA PRO A 229 -15.35 3.54 13.00
C PRO A 229 -15.58 2.04 13.11
N LEU A 230 -14.71 1.24 12.48
CA LEU A 230 -14.65 -0.19 12.75
C LEU A 230 -14.50 -0.42 14.27
N VAL A 231 -15.40 -1.21 14.85
CA VAL A 231 -15.41 -1.45 16.30
C VAL A 231 -14.15 -2.25 16.67
N PRO A 232 -13.36 -1.83 17.68
CA PRO A 232 -12.22 -2.61 18.14
C PRO A 232 -12.62 -4.05 18.47
N GLY A 233 -11.85 -5.03 17.96
CA GLY A 233 -12.18 -6.45 18.09
C GLY A 233 -13.15 -6.99 17.03
N THR A 234 -13.59 -6.17 16.07
CA THR A 234 -14.30 -6.68 14.88
C THR A 234 -13.38 -7.62 14.11
N VAL A 235 -13.81 -8.88 13.96
CA VAL A 235 -13.16 -9.83 13.07
C VAL A 235 -13.48 -9.42 11.63
N MET A 236 -12.46 -8.99 10.90
CA MET A 236 -12.65 -8.55 9.52
C MET A 236 -12.65 -9.75 8.57
N PRO A 237 -13.52 -9.77 7.55
CA PRO A 237 -13.47 -10.77 6.50
C PRO A 237 -12.11 -10.78 5.81
N LEU A 238 -11.70 -11.94 5.32
CA LEU A 238 -10.53 -12.08 4.47
C LEU A 238 -10.76 -11.30 3.18
N ALA A 239 -9.68 -10.86 2.53
CA ALA A 239 -9.81 -10.21 1.23
C ALA A 239 -10.54 -11.10 0.21
N SER A 240 -10.33 -12.41 0.27
CA SER A 240 -11.03 -13.41 -0.54
C SER A 240 -12.54 -13.42 -0.36
N ASP A 241 -13.04 -13.01 0.80
CA ASP A 241 -14.48 -13.06 1.12
C ASP A 241 -15.26 -11.96 0.38
N PHE A 242 -14.58 -10.91 -0.08
CA PHE A 242 -15.18 -9.87 -0.92
C PHE A 242 -15.19 -10.25 -2.42
N MET A 243 -14.48 -11.33 -2.82
CA MET A 243 -14.23 -11.67 -4.23
C MET A 243 -15.40 -12.42 -4.87
N THR A 244 -16.42 -11.66 -5.26
CA THR A 244 -17.46 -12.06 -6.21
C THR A 244 -17.07 -11.66 -7.64
N ASP A 245 -17.66 -12.28 -8.66
CA ASP A 245 -17.26 -12.04 -10.07
C ASP A 245 -17.27 -10.56 -10.46
N ASP A 246 -18.32 -9.82 -10.09
CA ASP A 246 -18.43 -8.41 -10.43
C ASP A 246 -17.46 -7.51 -9.62
N VAL A 247 -17.13 -7.89 -8.39
CA VAL A 247 -16.10 -7.18 -7.59
C VAL A 247 -14.74 -7.39 -8.23
N VAL A 248 -14.44 -8.62 -8.65
CA VAL A 248 -13.20 -8.95 -9.36
C VAL A 248 -13.14 -8.20 -10.68
N ASP A 249 -14.22 -8.15 -11.46
CA ASP A 249 -14.27 -7.41 -12.72
C ASP A 249 -14.09 -5.90 -12.52
N ALA A 250 -14.73 -5.32 -11.50
CA ALA A 250 -14.58 -3.90 -11.17
C ALA A 250 -13.14 -3.55 -10.81
N ILE A 251 -12.50 -4.34 -9.93
CA ILE A 251 -11.09 -4.16 -9.57
C ILE A 251 -10.20 -4.34 -10.80
N ALA A 252 -10.45 -5.36 -11.63
CA ALA A 252 -9.69 -5.62 -12.84
C ALA A 252 -9.76 -4.46 -13.83
N GLY A 253 -10.92 -3.81 -13.97
CA GLY A 253 -11.08 -2.61 -14.79
C GLY A 253 -10.29 -1.42 -14.25
N ILE A 254 -10.43 -1.13 -12.95
CA ILE A 254 -9.79 0.03 -12.29
C ILE A 254 -8.26 -0.12 -12.28
N PHE A 255 -7.76 -1.30 -11.92
CA PHE A 255 -6.33 -1.56 -11.68
C PHE A 255 -5.68 -2.42 -12.77
N HIS A 256 -6.21 -2.40 -14.01
CA HIS A 256 -5.72 -3.22 -15.12
C HIS A 256 -4.21 -3.06 -15.37
N ARG A 257 -3.67 -1.84 -15.23
CA ARG A 257 -2.23 -1.57 -15.40
C ARG A 257 -1.39 -2.25 -14.34
N ASP A 258 -1.79 -2.19 -13.06
CA ASP A 258 -1.09 -2.88 -11.98
C ASP A 258 -1.10 -4.40 -12.19
N ILE A 259 -2.26 -4.96 -12.57
CA ILE A 259 -2.42 -6.40 -12.81
C ILE A 259 -1.50 -6.84 -13.96
N ALA A 260 -1.50 -6.12 -15.07
CA ALA A 260 -0.67 -6.42 -16.23
C ALA A 260 0.82 -6.25 -15.91
N ALA A 261 1.22 -5.14 -15.29
CA ALA A 261 2.61 -4.81 -15.00
C ALA A 261 3.26 -5.80 -14.02
N PHE A 262 2.50 -6.32 -13.06
CA PHE A 262 3.03 -7.22 -12.03
C PHE A 262 2.65 -8.69 -12.24
N GLY A 263 1.95 -9.01 -13.33
CA GLY A 263 1.57 -10.37 -13.71
C GLY A 263 0.70 -11.07 -12.66
N TYR A 264 -0.30 -10.39 -12.11
CA TYR A 264 -1.26 -11.02 -11.20
C TYR A 264 -2.38 -11.70 -11.98
N GLU A 265 -2.81 -12.87 -11.51
CA GLU A 265 -3.92 -13.62 -12.10
C GLU A 265 -5.26 -13.22 -11.47
N ARG A 266 -6.34 -13.52 -12.19
CA ARG A 266 -7.70 -13.37 -11.67
C ARG A 266 -7.90 -14.34 -10.50
N PRO A 267 -8.35 -13.87 -9.32
CA PRO A 267 -8.61 -14.75 -8.18
C PRO A 267 -9.83 -15.64 -8.40
N ALA A 268 -9.89 -16.77 -7.70
CA ALA A 268 -11.06 -17.64 -7.70
C ALA A 268 -12.26 -16.98 -7.00
N THR A 269 -13.43 -17.03 -7.63
CA THR A 269 -14.66 -16.40 -7.14
C THR A 269 -15.64 -17.37 -6.48
N THR A 270 -15.38 -18.67 -6.58
CA THR A 270 -16.12 -19.74 -5.91
C THR A 270 -15.35 -20.30 -4.72
N VAL A 271 -16.04 -20.65 -3.63
CA VAL A 271 -15.46 -21.43 -2.53
C VAL A 271 -15.45 -22.90 -2.96
N SER A 272 -14.26 -23.51 -3.03
CA SER A 272 -14.08 -24.95 -3.25
C SER A 272 -14.40 -25.75 -2.00
#